data_AF-A0A2G5CP13-F1
#
_entry.id   AF-A0A2G5CP13-F1
#
_cell.length_a   1.000
_cell.length_b   1.000
_cell.length_c   1.000
_cell.angle_alpha   90.00
_cell.angle_beta   90.00
_cell.angle_gamma   90.00
#
_symmetry.space_group_name_H-M   'P 1'
#
loop_
_entity.id
_entity.type
_entity.pdbx_description
1 polymer ?
#
loop_
_entity_poly.entity_id
_entity_poly.type
_entity_poly.pdbx_seq_one_letter_code
_entity_poly.pdbx_strand_id
1 'polypeptide(L)'
;MGRLAIVGALLLLVLALAEASVYQTIVTTAEFDEPNASESVWCRMVLRGMKMDSCWFYLRPYTRPIESCCQELRQVKDPQCRCEALKRAAQGGGGYEQKQGVMSKVQDLPDACGMTELRNCQIFQHVY
;
A
#
# COMPACT_ATOMS: atom_id res chain seq x y z
N MET A 1 -8.02 -53.42 44.44
CA MET A 1 -9.04 -52.42 44.04
C MET A 1 -8.54 -50.97 44.10
N GLY A 2 -7.63 -50.59 45.01
CA GLY A 2 -7.11 -49.21 45.10
C GLY A 2 -6.23 -48.70 43.94
N ARG A 3 -5.58 -49.58 43.17
CA ARG A 3 -4.72 -49.18 42.03
C ARG A 3 -5.50 -48.69 40.82
N LEU A 4 -6.70 -49.20 40.61
CA LEU A 4 -7.57 -48.82 39.49
C LEU A 4 -8.22 -47.43 39.74
N ALA A 5 -8.50 -47.10 41.01
CA ALA A 5 -9.01 -45.79 41.39
C ALA A 5 -8.00 -44.67 41.16
N ILE A 6 -6.70 -44.94 41.39
CA ILE A 6 -5.61 -43.98 41.19
C ILE A 6 -5.42 -43.68 39.69
N VAL A 7 -5.48 -44.70 38.83
CA VAL A 7 -5.40 -44.54 37.38
C VAL A 7 -6.61 -43.76 36.85
N GLY A 8 -7.81 -44.04 37.37
CA GLY A 8 -9.02 -43.31 37.02
C GLY A 8 -8.97 -41.83 37.43
N ALA A 9 -8.47 -41.53 38.63
CA ALA A 9 -8.32 -40.15 39.10
C ALA A 9 -7.27 -39.36 38.30
N LEU A 10 -6.15 -40.00 37.93
CA LEU A 10 -5.12 -39.39 37.08
C LEU A 10 -5.65 -39.11 35.66
N LEU A 11 -6.44 -40.02 35.08
CA LEU A 11 -7.03 -39.83 33.75
C LEU A 11 -8.04 -38.67 33.72
N LEU A 12 -8.84 -38.50 34.77
CA LEU A 12 -9.78 -37.38 34.88
C LEU A 12 -9.08 -36.03 35.05
N LEU A 13 -7.91 -35.99 35.69
CA LEU A 13 -7.13 -34.77 35.86
C LEU A 13 -6.52 -34.26 34.53
N VAL A 14 -6.10 -35.18 33.65
CA VAL A 14 -5.52 -34.84 32.34
C VAL A 14 -6.56 -34.27 31.37
N LEU A 15 -7.81 -34.75 31.44
CA LEU A 15 -8.92 -34.25 30.62
C LEU A 15 -9.33 -32.81 30.99
N ALA A 16 -9.15 -32.39 32.24
CA ALA A 16 -9.48 -31.03 32.69
C ALA A 16 -8.50 -29.95 32.17
N LEU A 17 -7.29 -30.35 31.73
CA LEU A 17 -6.29 -29.43 31.16
C LEU A 17 -6.42 -29.25 29.64
N ALA A 18 -7.33 -29.97 28.98
CA ALA A 18 -7.52 -29.89 27.53
C ALA A 18 -8.27 -28.63 27.07
N GLU A 19 -8.83 -27.85 28.01
CA GLU A 19 -9.51 -26.58 27.75
C GLU A 19 -8.56 -25.37 27.94
N ALA A 20 -7.29 -25.52 27.59
CA ALA A 20 -6.58 -24.39 26.98
C ALA A 20 -6.89 -24.46 25.48
N SER A 21 -8.19 -24.39 25.16
CA SER A 21 -8.66 -24.15 23.81
C SER A 21 -7.84 -23.00 23.32
N VAL A 22 -7.11 -23.30 22.26
CA VAL A 22 -6.36 -22.37 21.45
C VAL A 22 -7.36 -21.28 21.09
N TYR A 23 -7.43 -20.25 21.92
CA TYR A 23 -7.71 -18.91 21.48
C TYR A 23 -6.50 -18.56 20.61
N GLN A 24 -6.45 -19.18 19.43
CA GLN A 24 -6.15 -18.39 18.26
C GLN A 24 -7.16 -17.26 18.37
N THR A 25 -6.70 -16.14 18.91
CA THR A 25 -6.99 -14.88 18.29
C THR A 25 -6.65 -15.08 16.81
N ILE A 26 -7.59 -15.66 16.08
CA ILE A 26 -7.84 -15.28 14.71
C ILE A 26 -8.09 -13.79 14.92
N VAL A 27 -7.01 -13.03 14.74
CA VAL A 27 -7.14 -11.64 14.39
C VAL A 27 -7.99 -11.76 13.15
N THR A 28 -9.30 -11.61 13.32
CA THR A 28 -10.14 -11.07 12.27
C THR A 28 -9.47 -9.73 12.04
N THR A 29 -8.42 -9.72 11.21
CA THR A 29 -8.25 -8.65 10.28
C THR A 29 -9.61 -8.66 9.65
N ALA A 30 -10.48 -7.75 10.11
CA ALA A 30 -11.52 -7.28 9.26
C ALA A 30 -10.73 -6.98 8.00
N GLU A 31 -10.87 -7.88 7.04
CA GLU A 31 -10.66 -7.59 5.66
C GLU A 31 -11.74 -6.53 5.46
N PHE A 32 -11.40 -5.30 5.89
CA PHE A 32 -11.70 -4.15 5.11
C PHE A 32 -11.23 -4.59 3.73
N ASP A 33 -12.17 -5.14 2.99
CA ASP A 33 -12.28 -5.03 1.55
C ASP A 33 -12.47 -3.53 1.27
N GLU A 34 -11.56 -2.71 1.81
CA GLU A 34 -11.03 -1.61 1.06
C GLU A 34 -10.35 -2.31 -0.11
N PRO A 35 -10.70 -1.97 -1.35
CA PRO A 35 -9.75 -2.12 -2.42
C PRO A 35 -8.57 -1.22 -2.04
N ASN A 36 -7.69 -1.71 -1.16
CA ASN A 36 -6.29 -1.41 -1.20
C ASN A 36 -5.99 -1.41 -2.68
N ALA A 37 -5.70 -0.26 -3.26
CA ALA A 37 -5.23 -0.17 -4.63
C ALA A 37 -4.00 -1.07 -4.67
N SER A 38 -4.23 -2.34 -5.00
CA SER A 38 -3.36 -3.44 -4.61
C SER A 38 -2.16 -3.27 -5.48
N GLU A 39 -1.13 -2.68 -4.88
CA GLU A 39 0.06 -2.25 -5.58
C GLU A 39 0.60 -3.47 -6.31
N SER A 40 0.51 -3.45 -7.64
CA SER A 40 0.62 -4.68 -8.41
C SER A 40 2.03 -5.20 -8.22
N VAL A 41 2.16 -6.48 -7.88
CA VAL A 41 3.48 -7.09 -7.62
C VAL A 41 4.38 -6.91 -8.85
N TRP A 42 3.79 -6.89 -10.04
CA TRP A 42 4.47 -6.67 -11.29
C TRP A 42 4.99 -5.23 -11.46
N CYS A 43 4.18 -4.20 -11.21
CA CYS A 43 4.66 -2.81 -11.23
C CYS A 43 5.75 -2.58 -10.19
N ARG A 44 5.65 -3.20 -9.00
CA ARG A 44 6.74 -3.21 -8.02
C ARG A 44 8.05 -3.69 -8.59
N MET A 45 8.01 -4.79 -9.34
CA MET A 45 9.19 -5.37 -9.97
C MET A 45 9.75 -4.47 -11.08
N VAL A 46 8.88 -3.96 -11.96
CA VAL A 46 9.27 -3.12 -13.09
C VAL A 46 9.83 -1.76 -12.63
N LEU A 47 9.20 -1.15 -11.63
CA LEU A 47 9.58 0.16 -11.09
C LEU A 47 10.81 0.12 -10.18
N ARG A 48 11.27 -1.05 -9.71
CA ARG A 48 12.41 -1.16 -8.79
C ARG A 48 13.71 -0.56 -9.33
N GLY A 49 13.91 -0.57 -10.64
CA GLY A 49 15.08 0.02 -11.30
C GLY A 49 14.86 1.43 -11.83
N MET A 50 13.65 1.97 -11.70
CA MET A 50 13.29 3.27 -12.26
C MET A 50 13.27 4.34 -11.18
N LYS A 51 13.89 5.48 -11.47
CA LYS A 51 13.85 6.65 -10.60
C LYS A 51 12.89 7.68 -11.16
N MET A 52 12.00 8.17 -10.32
CA MET A 52 11.03 9.22 -10.63
C MET A 52 11.46 10.54 -10.01
N ASP A 53 12.76 10.87 -10.12
CA ASP A 53 13.35 12.03 -9.45
C ASP A 53 12.74 13.32 -10.01
N SER A 54 12.55 13.41 -11.33
CA SER A 54 11.96 14.60 -11.96
C SER A 54 10.52 14.81 -11.51
N CYS A 55 9.72 13.74 -11.44
CA CYS A 55 8.38 13.82 -10.87
C CYS A 55 8.40 14.20 -9.39
N TRP A 56 9.28 13.59 -8.60
CA TRP A 56 9.44 13.91 -7.18
C TRP A 56 9.75 15.40 -6.97
N PHE A 57 10.65 15.98 -7.75
CA PHE A 57 10.96 17.41 -7.65
C PHE A 57 9.81 18.29 -8.16
N TYR A 58 9.21 17.94 -9.30
CA TYR A 58 8.12 18.71 -9.89
C TYR A 58 6.92 18.81 -8.95
N LEU A 59 6.58 17.71 -8.26
CA LEU A 59 5.47 17.62 -7.33
C LEU A 59 5.67 18.49 -6.07
N ARG A 60 6.90 18.88 -5.79
CA ARG A 60 7.27 19.72 -4.64
C ARG A 60 7.40 21.18 -5.04
N PRO A 61 7.61 22.09 -4.08
CA PRO A 61 7.88 23.51 -4.35
C PRO A 61 9.27 23.73 -4.99
N TYR A 62 9.76 22.80 -5.82
CA TYR A 62 10.97 22.98 -6.60
C TYR A 62 10.61 23.34 -8.04
N THR A 63 11.38 24.25 -8.61
CA THR A 63 11.30 24.59 -10.04
C THR A 63 11.97 23.48 -10.85
N ARG A 64 11.19 22.46 -11.21
CA ARG A 64 11.56 21.52 -12.28
C ARG A 64 10.55 21.62 -13.43
N PRO A 65 11.00 21.45 -14.68
CA PRO A 65 10.12 21.35 -15.82
C PRO A 65 9.20 20.13 -15.66
N ILE A 66 7.91 20.30 -15.96
CA ILE A 66 6.96 19.18 -15.93
C ILE A 66 7.29 18.14 -17.00
N GLU A 67 7.89 18.58 -18.11
CA GLU A 67 8.27 17.78 -19.27
C GLU A 67 9.20 16.63 -18.87
N SER A 68 10.14 16.89 -17.94
CA SER A 68 11.04 15.86 -17.42
C SER A 68 10.30 14.79 -16.63
N CYS A 69 9.31 15.18 -15.82
CA CYS A 69 8.43 14.22 -15.14
C CYS A 69 7.59 13.41 -16.15
N CYS A 70 7.00 14.07 -17.15
CA CYS A 70 6.24 13.37 -18.19
C CYS A 70 7.13 12.36 -18.95
N GLN A 71 8.39 12.69 -19.21
CA GLN A 71 9.34 11.79 -19.86
C GLN A 71 9.66 10.57 -19.00
N GLU A 72 9.82 10.72 -17.68
CA GLU A 72 9.97 9.60 -16.75
C GLU A 72 8.74 8.69 -16.76
N LEU A 73 7.53 9.26 -16.71
CA LEU A 73 6.28 8.50 -16.75
C LEU A 73 6.09 7.76 -18.09
N ARG A 74 6.50 8.33 -19.22
CA ARG A 74 6.42 7.65 -20.54
C ARG A 74 7.32 6.43 -20.64
N GLN A 75 8.44 6.38 -19.90
CA GLN A 75 9.33 5.22 -19.89
C GLN A 75 8.65 3.99 -19.26
N VAL A 76 7.68 4.22 -18.38
CA VAL A 76 6.81 3.17 -17.88
C VAL A 76 5.81 2.80 -18.99
N LYS A 77 5.98 1.61 -19.57
CA LYS A 77 5.16 1.15 -20.70
C LYS A 77 3.71 0.87 -20.31
N ASP A 78 3.52 0.37 -19.09
CA ASP A 78 2.21 -0.03 -18.59
C ASP A 78 1.48 1.17 -17.94
N PRO A 79 0.24 1.47 -18.35
CA PRO A 79 -0.53 2.58 -17.81
C PRO A 79 -0.88 2.42 -16.32
N GLN A 80 -1.10 1.20 -15.84
CA GLN A 80 -1.32 0.94 -14.41
C GLN A 80 -0.05 1.20 -13.61
N CYS A 81 1.13 0.85 -14.15
CA CYS A 81 2.39 1.15 -13.48
C CYS A 81 2.76 2.63 -13.51
N ARG A 82 2.24 3.42 -14.47
CA ARG A 82 2.40 4.88 -14.44
C ARG A 82 1.73 5.48 -13.20
N CYS A 83 0.53 5.02 -12.86
CA CYS A 83 -0.13 5.41 -11.61
C CYS A 83 0.71 5.06 -10.39
N GLU A 84 1.26 3.85 -10.34
CA GLU A 84 2.07 3.40 -9.21
C GLU A 84 3.38 4.17 -9.09
N ALA A 85 4.03 4.47 -10.22
CA ALA A 85 5.21 5.31 -10.29
C ALA A 85 4.92 6.72 -9.77
N LEU A 86 3.82 7.33 -10.23
CA LEU A 86 3.39 8.65 -9.79
C LEU A 86 3.04 8.65 -8.30
N LYS A 87 2.36 7.60 -7.82
CA LYS A 87 2.00 7.43 -6.41
C LYS A 87 3.24 7.41 -5.53
N ARG A 88 4.28 6.67 -5.89
CA ARG A 88 5.55 6.65 -5.16
C ARG A 88 6.26 7.99 -5.16
N ALA A 89 6.25 8.71 -6.29
CA ALA A 89 6.83 10.05 -6.38
C ALA A 89 6.11 11.05 -5.47
N ALA A 90 4.78 10.95 -5.40
CA ALA A 90 3.90 11.81 -4.60
C ALA A 90 3.92 11.51 -3.10
N GLN A 91 4.15 10.25 -2.71
CA GLN A 91 4.17 9.81 -1.31
C GLN A 91 5.48 10.09 -0.56
N GLY A 92 6.52 10.57 -1.24
CA GLY A 92 7.77 10.95 -0.56
C GLY A 92 7.57 12.17 0.35
N GLY A 93 8.23 12.19 1.51
CA GLY A 93 8.49 13.30 2.43
C GLY A 93 7.68 14.62 2.34
N GLY A 94 7.06 15.00 3.46
CA GLY A 94 6.49 16.32 3.69
C GLY A 94 5.40 16.37 4.77
N GLY A 95 5.22 17.53 5.41
CA GLY A 95 4.11 17.81 6.31
C GLY A 95 2.76 17.96 5.58
N TYR A 96 1.69 18.23 6.33
CA TYR A 96 0.32 18.35 5.80
C TYR A 96 0.16 19.44 4.71
N GLU A 97 0.83 20.59 4.86
CA GLU A 97 0.80 21.68 3.87
C GLU A 97 1.46 21.28 2.55
N GLN A 98 2.56 20.52 2.63
CA GLN A 98 3.26 20.04 1.45
C GLN A 98 2.45 19.01 0.68
N LYS A 99 1.64 18.17 1.37
CA LYS A 99 0.72 17.25 0.73
C LYS A 99 -0.33 17.96 -0.13
N GLN A 100 -0.87 19.10 0.33
CA GLN A 100 -1.85 19.86 -0.48
C GLN A 100 -1.22 20.39 -1.77
N GLY A 101 0.00 20.96 -1.69
CA GLY A 101 0.73 21.43 -2.87
C GLY A 101 1.06 20.31 -3.86
N VAL A 102 1.44 19.14 -3.36
CA VAL A 102 1.67 17.94 -4.19
C VAL A 102 0.37 17.49 -4.86
N MET A 103 -0.75 17.46 -4.12
CA MET A 103 -2.04 17.00 -4.62
C MET A 103 -2.56 17.88 -5.77
N SER A 104 -2.38 19.20 -5.70
CA SER A 104 -2.71 20.09 -6.81
C SER A 104 -1.92 19.73 -8.07
N LYS A 105 -0.61 19.58 -7.95
CA LYS A 105 0.27 19.26 -9.09
C LYS A 105 -0.02 17.89 -9.69
N VAL A 106 -0.38 16.91 -8.87
CA VAL A 106 -0.80 15.58 -9.33
C VAL A 106 -2.07 15.64 -10.18
N GLN A 107 -3.01 16.54 -9.86
CA GLN A 107 -4.26 16.69 -10.62
C GLN A 107 -4.05 17.32 -11.99
N ASP A 108 -3.04 18.18 -12.14
CA ASP A 108 -2.70 18.85 -13.41
C ASP A 108 -1.88 17.97 -14.37
N LEU A 109 -1.21 16.96 -13.82
CA LEU A 109 -0.30 16.05 -14.53
C LEU A 109 -0.92 15.33 -15.75
N PRO A 110 -2.16 14.80 -15.70
CA PRO A 110 -2.78 14.14 -16.84
C PRO A 110 -2.88 15.04 -18.07
N ASP A 111 -3.28 16.30 -17.87
CA ASP A 111 -3.48 17.25 -18.95
C ASP A 111 -2.15 17.78 -19.47
N ALA A 112 -1.22 18.10 -18.57
CA ALA A 112 0.09 18.59 -18.93
C ALA A 112 0.99 17.52 -19.59
N CYS A 113 0.86 16.25 -19.20
CA CYS A 113 1.62 15.15 -19.82
C CYS A 113 0.91 14.49 -21.01
N GLY A 114 -0.39 14.78 -21.22
CA GLY A 114 -1.24 14.13 -22.21
C GLY A 114 -1.53 12.65 -21.89
N MET A 115 -1.66 12.33 -20.60
CA MET A 115 -1.87 10.97 -20.08
C MET A 115 -3.19 10.90 -19.32
N THR A 116 -4.29 10.73 -20.04
CA THR A 116 -5.63 10.70 -19.44
C THR A 116 -5.83 9.55 -18.44
N GLU A 117 -5.05 8.46 -18.56
CA GLU A 117 -5.05 7.36 -17.61
C GLU A 117 -4.66 7.81 -16.19
N LEU A 118 -3.89 8.89 -16.07
CA LEU A 118 -3.44 9.40 -14.78
C LEU A 118 -4.58 10.05 -13.97
N ARG A 119 -5.67 10.49 -14.63
CA ARG A 119 -6.84 11.09 -13.96
C ARG A 119 -7.51 10.10 -12.99
N ASN A 120 -7.43 8.81 -13.30
CA ASN A 120 -8.09 7.76 -12.53
C ASN A 120 -7.18 7.16 -11.46
N CYS A 121 -5.95 7.67 -11.30
CA CYS A 121 -5.06 7.18 -10.25
C CYS A 121 -5.51 7.68 -8.87
N GLN A 122 -5.81 6.76 -7.96
CA GLN A 122 -5.97 7.09 -6.53
C GLN A 122 -4.58 7.29 -5.89
N ILE A 123 -4.02 8.49 -6.08
CA ILE A 123 -2.68 8.84 -5.56
C ILE A 123 -2.74 9.13 -4.06
N PHE A 124 -3.75 9.89 -3.64
CA PHE A 124 -4.06 10.19 -2.25
C PHE A 124 -5.48 9.70 -2.00
N GLN A 125 -5.63 8.58 -1.31
CA GLN A 125 -6.95 8.17 -0.86
C GLN A 125 -7.49 9.25 0.09
N HIS A 126 -8.71 9.71 -0.17
CA HIS A 126 -9.46 10.53 0.76
C HIS A 126 -9.74 9.68 2.00
N VAL A 127 -8.97 9.94 3.06
CA VAL A 127 -9.35 9.51 4.41
C VAL A 127 -10.50 10.43 4.81
N TYR A 128 -11.73 9.92 4.70
CA TYR A 128 -12.92 10.55 5.30
C TYR A 128 -13.02 10.19 6.78
#